data_AF-A0A0A1PPE8-F1
#
_entry.id   AF-A0A0A1PPE8-F1
#
_cell.length_a   1.000
_cell.length_b   1.000
_cell.length_c   1.000
_cell.angle_alpha   90.00
_cell.angle_beta   90.00
_cell.angle_gamma   90.00
#
_symmetry.space_group_name_H-M   'P 1'
#
loop_
_entity.id
_entity.type
_entity.pdbx_description
1 polymer ?
#
loop_
_entity_poly.entity_id
_entity_poly.type
_entity_poly.pdbx_seq_one_letter_code
_entity_poly.pdbx_strand_id
1 'polypeptide(L)'
;MKHLIAPDIAPPFGKYSHAVEIPPGARVLSIAGQVGCDAGGHVPDSAAAQTELVFANIERVLAAAGMTLGDLVKLNLFVVSREDLPAIREVRNRILPTPPPAMSLMLVAGLGQESWRLEVDGIAARVD
;
A
#
# COMPACT_ATOMS: atom_id res chain seq x y z
N MET A 1 -8.03 8.26 -12.83
CA MET A 1 -6.63 8.54 -12.45
C MET A 1 -5.74 8.32 -13.66
N LYS A 2 -4.70 9.14 -13.86
CA LYS A 2 -3.72 8.94 -14.94
C LYS A 2 -2.40 8.49 -14.33
N HIS A 3 -2.04 7.23 -14.59
CA HIS A 3 -0.79 6.64 -14.12
C HIS A 3 0.33 6.97 -15.11
N LEU A 4 1.46 7.42 -14.59
CA LEU A 4 2.55 7.95 -15.40
C LEU A 4 3.83 7.17 -15.16
N ILE A 5 4.45 6.75 -16.26
CA ILE A 5 5.83 6.28 -16.31
C ILE A 5 6.60 7.32 -17.14
N ALA A 6 7.42 8.13 -16.48
CA ALA A 6 8.27 9.11 -17.15
C ALA A 6 9.32 8.38 -18.04
N PRO A 7 9.45 8.74 -19.32
CA PRO A 7 10.30 8.00 -20.27
C PRO A 7 11.80 8.26 -20.11
N ASP A 8 12.19 9.41 -19.54
CA ASP A 8 13.58 9.86 -19.50
C ASP A 8 14.30 9.56 -18.17
N ILE A 9 13.74 8.66 -17.36
CA ILE A 9 14.35 8.15 -16.12
C ILE A 9 14.26 6.62 -16.08
N ALA A 10 14.95 6.00 -15.11
CA ALA A 10 14.87 4.56 -14.92
C ALA A 10 13.42 4.10 -14.74
N PRO A 11 12.99 2.98 -15.36
CA PRO A 11 11.66 2.43 -15.15
C PRO A 11 11.47 1.98 -13.69
N PRO A 12 10.23 1.74 -13.25
CA PRO A 12 9.97 1.26 -11.90
C PRO A 12 10.73 -0.03 -11.58
N PHE A 13 11.45 -0.05 -10.45
CA PHE A 13 12.15 -1.26 -9.95
C PHE A 13 11.20 -2.33 -9.35
N GLY A 14 9.89 -2.20 -9.60
CA GLY A 14 8.84 -3.07 -9.09
C GLY A 14 7.46 -2.60 -9.51
N LYS A 15 6.39 -3.16 -8.92
CA LYS A 15 5.00 -2.84 -9.27
C LYS A 15 4.55 -1.51 -8.65
N TYR A 16 4.94 -0.40 -9.26
CA TYR A 16 4.49 0.95 -8.91
C TYR A 16 4.54 1.88 -10.14
N SER A 17 3.81 3.00 -10.07
CA SER A 17 3.88 4.08 -11.06
C SER A 17 4.80 5.21 -10.58
N HIS A 18 5.51 5.92 -11.48
CA HIS A 18 6.34 7.07 -11.07
C HIS A 18 5.46 8.18 -10.47
N ALA A 19 4.29 8.40 -11.06
CA ALA A 19 3.29 9.32 -10.54
C ALA A 19 1.88 8.85 -10.88
N VAL A 20 0.90 9.36 -10.13
CA VAL A 20 -0.52 9.25 -10.44
C VAL A 20 -1.13 10.64 -10.36
N GLU A 21 -1.67 11.12 -11.48
CA GLU A 21 -2.36 12.40 -11.56
C GLU A 21 -3.83 12.21 -11.17
N ILE A 22 -4.26 13.02 -10.19
CA ILE A 22 -5.65 13.06 -9.70
C ILE A 22 -6.38 14.17 -10.48
N PRO A 23 -7.46 13.86 -11.21
CA PRO A 23 -8.18 14.85 -11.99
C PRO A 23 -8.96 15.82 -11.09
N PRO A 24 -9.28 17.04 -11.56
CA PRO A 24 -10.19 17.95 -10.87
C PRO A 24 -11.53 17.28 -10.55
N GLY A 25 -12.13 17.64 -9.40
CA GLY A 25 -13.43 17.11 -8.97
C GLY A 25 -13.40 15.73 -8.33
N ALA A 26 -12.23 15.08 -8.21
CA ALA A 26 -12.12 13.81 -7.50
C ALA A 26 -12.29 13.98 -5.98
N ARG A 27 -13.03 13.08 -5.34
CA ARG A 27 -12.99 12.89 -3.89
C ARG A 27 -11.68 12.22 -3.51
N VAL A 28 -11.04 12.70 -2.45
CA VAL A 28 -9.77 12.16 -1.93
C VAL A 28 -10.01 11.57 -0.55
N LEU A 29 -9.45 10.38 -0.31
CA LEU A 29 -9.43 9.70 0.96
C LEU A 29 -7.98 9.56 1.44
N SER A 30 -7.69 10.10 2.63
CA SER A 30 -6.44 9.83 3.32
C SER A 30 -6.59 8.59 4.19
N ILE A 31 -5.68 7.62 4.04
CA ILE A 31 -5.73 6.31 4.68
C ILE A 31 -4.61 6.27 5.73
N ALA A 32 -4.99 6.14 7.00
CA ALA A 32 -4.04 5.95 8.09
C ALA A 32 -3.29 4.61 7.96
N GLY A 33 -2.12 4.53 8.58
CA GLY A 33 -1.28 3.32 8.58
C GLY A 33 -2.05 2.08 9.02
N GLN A 34 -2.14 1.10 8.13
CA GLN A 34 -2.65 -0.23 8.42
C GLN A 34 -1.49 -1.17 8.72
N VAL A 35 -1.65 -1.97 9.77
CA VAL A 35 -0.68 -2.97 10.22
C VAL A 35 -1.24 -4.38 10.01
N GLY A 36 -0.38 -5.39 10.11
CA GLY A 36 -0.73 -6.81 9.94
C GLY A 36 -1.47 -7.38 11.15
N CYS A 37 -2.56 -6.74 11.56
CA CYS A 37 -3.37 -7.10 12.71
C CYS A 37 -4.82 -7.31 12.26
N ASP A 38 -5.44 -8.42 12.64
CA ASP A 38 -6.85 -8.67 12.32
C ASP A 38 -7.81 -7.95 13.29
N ALA A 39 -9.11 -8.03 13.02
CA ALA A 39 -10.14 -7.38 13.85
C ALA A 39 -10.22 -7.92 15.29
N GLY A 40 -9.65 -9.11 15.55
CA GLY A 40 -9.54 -9.71 16.88
C GLY A 40 -8.28 -9.28 17.63
N GLY A 41 -7.39 -8.51 17.01
CA GLY A 41 -6.12 -8.09 17.59
C GLY A 41 -4.99 -9.10 17.38
N HIS A 42 -5.18 -10.14 16.56
CA HIS A 42 -4.13 -11.12 16.29
C HIS A 42 -3.16 -10.62 15.21
N VAL A 43 -1.86 -10.75 15.51
CA VAL A 43 -0.76 -10.42 14.63
C VAL A 43 0.00 -11.72 14.31
N PRO A 44 0.05 -12.18 13.05
CA PRO A 44 0.79 -13.38 12.68
C PRO A 44 2.29 -13.10 12.63
N ASP A 45 3.11 -14.13 12.83
CA ASP A 45 4.57 -13.97 12.89
C ASP A 45 5.23 -13.71 11.53
N SER A 46 4.63 -14.15 10.42
CA SER A 46 5.26 -14.06 9.10
C SER A 46 4.97 -12.73 8.40
N ALA A 47 5.97 -12.16 7.73
CA ALA A 47 5.80 -10.94 6.93
C ALA A 47 4.77 -11.10 5.82
N ALA A 48 4.70 -12.27 5.19
CA ALA A 48 3.69 -12.57 4.17
C ALA A 48 2.28 -12.46 4.74
N ALA A 49 2.00 -13.13 5.87
CA ALA A 49 0.68 -13.10 6.50
C ALA A 49 0.31 -11.70 7.01
N GLN A 50 1.27 -10.96 7.58
CA GLN A 50 1.04 -9.57 7.95
C GLN A 50 0.73 -8.69 6.73
N THR A 51 1.41 -8.93 5.60
CA THR A 51 1.16 -8.18 4.35
C THR A 51 -0.24 -8.44 3.81
N GLU A 52 -0.72 -9.69 3.84
CA GLU A 52 -2.09 -10.04 3.47
C GLU A 52 -3.10 -9.25 4.33
N LEU A 53 -2.90 -9.25 5.66
CA LEU A 53 -3.77 -8.52 6.59
C LEU A 53 -3.73 -7.01 6.37
N VAL A 54 -2.54 -6.43 6.15
CA VAL A 54 -2.40 -5.00 5.85
C VAL A 54 -3.26 -4.60 4.66
N PHE A 55 -3.14 -5.32 3.53
CA PHE A 55 -3.92 -4.98 2.33
C PHE A 55 -5.40 -5.30 2.47
N ALA A 56 -5.75 -6.36 3.20
CA ALA A 56 -7.14 -6.67 3.52
C ALA A 56 -7.78 -5.60 4.42
N ASN A 57 -7.01 -4.98 5.32
CA ASN A 57 -7.44 -3.85 6.14
C ASN A 57 -7.61 -2.59 5.29
N ILE A 58 -6.65 -2.30 4.40
CA ILE A 58 -6.77 -1.19 3.44
C ILE A 58 -8.03 -1.32 2.58
N GLU A 59 -8.31 -2.52 2.06
CA GLU A 59 -9.52 -2.79 1.28
C GLU A 59 -10.80 -2.51 2.08
N ARG A 60 -10.85 -2.89 3.36
CA ARG A 60 -11.99 -2.58 4.25
C ARG A 60 -12.14 -1.08 4.50
N VAL A 61 -11.04 -0.36 4.71
CA VAL A 61 -11.06 1.11 4.88
C VAL A 61 -11.58 1.80 3.63
N LEU A 62 -11.12 1.36 2.45
CA LEU A 62 -11.61 1.85 1.16
C LEU A 62 -13.11 1.56 1.01
N ALA A 63 -13.54 0.34 1.28
CA ALA A 63 -14.93 -0.06 1.17
C ALA A 63 -15.87 0.77 2.08
N ALA A 64 -15.42 1.17 3.27
CA ALA A 64 -16.17 2.07 4.16
C ALA A 64 -16.39 3.47 3.56
N ALA A 65 -15.49 3.92 2.67
CA ALA A 65 -15.66 5.13 1.85
C ALA A 65 -16.31 4.86 0.49
N GLY A 66 -16.79 3.62 0.27
CA GLY A 66 -17.32 3.13 -0.99
C GLY A 66 -16.29 2.98 -2.10
N MET A 67 -14.99 3.04 -1.82
CA MET A 67 -13.87 2.91 -2.77
C MET A 67 -13.34 1.47 -2.82
N THR A 68 -12.43 1.20 -3.77
CA THR A 68 -11.76 -0.08 -3.99
C THR A 68 -10.24 0.10 -4.06
N LEU A 69 -9.47 -1.00 -4.09
CA LEU A 69 -8.02 -0.93 -4.30
C LEU A 69 -7.64 -0.22 -5.61
N GLY A 70 -8.51 -0.22 -6.62
CA GLY A 70 -8.30 0.50 -7.88
C GLY A 70 -8.30 2.03 -7.74
N ASP A 71 -8.84 2.55 -6.64
CA ASP A 71 -8.87 3.98 -6.33
C ASP A 71 -7.58 4.46 -5.64
N LEU A 72 -6.66 3.54 -5.27
CA LEU A 72 -5.37 3.90 -4.67
C LEU A 72 -4.51 4.70 -5.65
N VAL A 73 -4.01 5.84 -5.19
CA VAL A 73 -3.13 6.72 -5.97
C VAL A 73 -1.71 6.79 -5.41
N LYS A 74 -1.54 6.62 -4.10
CA LYS A 74 -0.24 6.57 -3.43
C LYS A 74 -0.26 5.59 -2.26
N LEU A 75 0.82 4.85 -2.08
CA LEU A 75 1.10 4.08 -0.86
C LEU A 75 2.49 4.43 -0.30
N ASN A 76 2.63 4.48 1.02
CA ASN A 76 3.93 4.41 1.70
C ASN A 76 4.03 3.10 2.47
N LEU A 77 5.10 2.34 2.23
CA LEU A 77 5.38 1.10 2.94
C LEU A 77 6.55 1.35 3.90
N PHE A 78 6.31 1.13 5.19
CA PHE A 78 7.32 1.15 6.24
C PHE A 78 7.61 -0.29 6.64
N VAL A 79 8.84 -0.75 6.39
CA VAL A 79 9.24 -2.14 6.61
C VAL A 79 10.38 -2.19 7.62
N VAL A 80 10.34 -3.10 8.59
CA VAL A 80 11.38 -3.18 9.63
C VAL A 80 12.64 -3.87 9.12
N SER A 81 12.51 -5.03 8.47
CA SER A 81 13.66 -5.83 8.01
C SER A 81 13.77 -5.93 6.49
N ARG A 82 15.00 -5.90 5.97
CA ARG A 82 15.29 -6.18 4.55
C ARG A 82 14.96 -7.61 4.15
N GLU A 83 15.08 -8.54 5.09
CA GLU A 83 14.85 -9.98 4.88
C GLU A 83 13.38 -10.27 4.58
N ASP A 84 12.46 -9.42 5.05
CA ASP A 84 11.02 -9.56 4.82
C ASP A 84 10.60 -9.04 3.42
N LEU A 85 11.44 -8.27 2.73
CA LEU A 85 11.09 -7.62 1.46
C LEU A 85 10.68 -8.60 0.34
N PRO A 86 11.32 -9.76 0.14
CA PRO A 86 10.88 -10.72 -0.87
C PRO A 86 9.43 -11.16 -0.64
N ALA A 87 9.09 -11.56 0.59
CA ALA A 87 7.76 -12.02 0.96
C ALA A 87 6.71 -10.91 0.84
N ILE A 88 7.03 -9.70 1.32
CA ILE A 88 6.14 -8.52 1.20
C ILE A 88 5.87 -8.20 -0.27
N ARG A 89 6.92 -8.19 -1.11
CA ARG A 89 6.79 -7.85 -2.53
C ARG A 89 5.97 -8.88 -3.30
N GLU A 90 6.13 -10.16 -3.00
CA GLU A 90 5.34 -11.23 -3.62
C GLU A 90 3.84 -11.01 -3.37
N VAL A 91 3.44 -10.90 -2.10
CA VAL A 91 2.04 -10.69 -1.70
C VAL A 91 1.49 -9.39 -2.28
N ARG A 92 2.21 -8.28 -2.10
CA ARG A 92 1.82 -6.97 -2.63
C ARG A 92 1.61 -7.00 -4.14
N ASN A 93 2.50 -7.65 -4.89
CA ASN A 93 2.41 -7.69 -6.35
C ASN A 93 1.19 -8.50 -6.82
N ARG A 94 0.75 -9.50 -6.06
CA ARG A 94 -0.49 -10.26 -6.31
C ARG A 94 -1.74 -9.41 -6.06
N ILE A 95 -1.75 -8.62 -4.98
CA ILE A 95 -2.95 -7.89 -4.55
C ILE A 95 -3.16 -6.57 -5.30
N LEU A 96 -2.08 -5.80 -5.53
CA LEU A 96 -2.23 -4.46 -6.09
C LEU A 96 -2.85 -4.48 -7.50
N PRO A 97 -3.67 -3.48 -7.85
CA PRO A 97 -4.25 -3.38 -9.17
C PRO A 97 -3.18 -3.09 -10.24
N THR A 98 -3.60 -3.23 -11.50
CA THR A 98 -2.87 -2.72 -12.66
C THR A 98 -3.77 -1.71 -13.38
N PRO A 99 -3.32 -0.47 -13.61
CA PRO A 99 -2.02 0.09 -13.23
C PRO A 99 -1.88 0.28 -11.71
N PRO A 100 -0.67 0.10 -11.14
CA PRO A 100 -0.45 0.23 -9.70
C PRO A 100 -0.35 1.70 -9.26
N PRO A 101 -0.60 2.00 -7.96
CA PRO A 101 -0.43 3.35 -7.42
C PRO A 101 1.03 3.81 -7.48
N ALA A 102 1.27 5.09 -7.23
CA ALA A 102 2.60 5.55 -6.86
C ALA A 102 3.00 4.92 -5.51
N MET A 103 4.30 4.73 -5.28
CA MET A 103 4.75 4.01 -4.09
C MET A 103 6.11 4.48 -3.60
N SER A 104 6.26 4.50 -2.27
CA SER A 104 7.55 4.66 -1.60
C SER A 104 7.72 3.52 -0.60
N LEU A 105 8.96 3.03 -0.47
CA LEU A 105 9.30 2.01 0.51
C LEU A 105 10.46 2.52 1.36
N MET A 106 10.30 2.43 2.67
CA MET A 106 11.30 2.83 3.65
C MET A 106 11.61 1.63 4.56
N LEU A 107 12.88 1.52 4.91
CA LEU A 107 13.29 0.67 6.02
C LEU A 107 13.36 1.52 7.28
N VAL A 108 12.63 1.12 8.30
CA VAL A 108 12.50 1.86 9.56
C VAL A 108 13.09 1.04 10.70
N ALA A 109 13.51 1.72 11.78
CA ALA A 109 14.10 1.05 12.94
C ALA A 109 13.10 0.18 13.73
N GLY A 110 11.80 0.46 13.58
CA GLY A 110 10.71 -0.24 14.26
C GLY A 110 9.38 0.45 13.98
N LEU A 111 8.30 -0.16 14.46
CA LEU A 111 6.92 0.34 14.38
C LEU A 111 6.33 0.44 15.80
N GLY A 112 5.05 0.77 15.91
CA GLY A 112 4.37 0.95 17.21
C GLY A 112 4.37 -0.30 18.11
N GLN A 113 4.53 -1.50 17.55
CA GLN A 113 4.77 -2.74 18.30
C GLN A 113 5.93 -3.52 17.68
N GLU A 114 6.69 -4.22 18.51
CA GLU A 114 7.85 -5.02 18.09
C GLU A 114 7.46 -6.19 17.17
N SER A 115 6.24 -6.72 17.32
CA SER A 115 5.73 -7.80 16.46
C SER A 115 5.35 -7.34 15.05
N TRP A 116 5.23 -6.04 14.80
CA TRP A 116 4.84 -5.52 13.50
C TRP A 116 6.03 -5.45 12.54
N ARG A 117 5.88 -6.07 11.37
CA ARG A 117 6.92 -6.14 10.34
C ARG A 117 6.74 -5.11 9.25
N LEU A 118 5.50 -4.74 8.95
CA LEU A 118 5.19 -3.62 8.07
C LEU A 118 3.95 -2.85 8.51
N GLU A 119 3.97 -1.57 8.15
CA GLU A 119 2.83 -0.65 8.17
C GLU A 119 2.69 0.02 6.81
N VAL A 120 1.45 0.23 6.36
CA VAL A 120 1.16 0.86 5.07
C VAL A 120 0.09 1.92 5.21
N ASP A 121 0.45 3.15 4.87
CA ASP A 121 -0.49 4.25 4.69
C ASP A 121 -0.74 4.52 3.20
N GLY A 122 -1.71 5.37 2.91
CA GLY A 122 -1.91 5.77 1.52
C GLY A 122 -2.90 6.89 1.29
N ILE A 123 -3.05 7.21 0.02
CA ILE A 123 -4.07 8.10 -0.51
C ILE A 123 -4.84 7.32 -1.56
N ALA A 124 -6.16 7.42 -1.52
CA ALA A 124 -7.05 7.02 -2.60
C ALA A 124 -7.82 8.22 -3.12
N ALA A 125 -8.27 8.14 -4.36
CA ALA A 125 -9.16 9.13 -4.92
C ALA A 125 -10.07 8.53 -6.00
N ARG A 126 -11.23 9.15 -6.19
CA ARG A 126 -12.22 8.72 -7.18
C ARG A 126 -13.00 9.92 -7.72
N VAL A 127 -13.34 9.88 -9.01
CA VAL A 127 -14.35 10.76 -9.60
C VAL A 127 -15.70 10.06 -9.44
N ASP A 128 -16.63 10.70 -8.75
CA ASP A 128 -17.98 10.16 -8.56
C ASP A 128 -18.83 10.28 -9.85
#